data_AF-A0A9E4MPJ2-F1
#
_entry.id   AF-A0A9E4MPJ2-F1
#
_cell.length_a   1.000
_cell.length_b   1.000
_cell.length_c   1.000
_cell.angle_alpha   90.00
_cell.angle_beta   90.00
_cell.angle_gamma   90.00
#
_symmetry.space_group_name_H-M   'P 1'
#
loop_
_entity.id
_entity.type
_entity.pdbx_description
1 polymer ?
#
loop_
_entity_poly.entity_id
_entity_poly.type
_entity_poly.pdbx_seq_one_letter_code
_entity_poly.pdbx_strand_id
1 'polypeptide(L)'
;MTMTILKYTVIRSVILLSTILGYGTVAGVHAQPSSEQAKNPYPQEVTEAYLQACLQGSVDQGLTEQQSQSLCDCTLEQFQTRYTFDEFVQVYGKTDESEEPPSEIFEISAACAGTLTQ
;
A
#
# COMPACT_ATOMS: atom_id res chain seq x y z
N MET A 1 -13.08 36.66 9.23
CA MET A 1 -13.29 35.20 9.34
C MET A 1 -14.30 34.79 8.26
N THR A 2 -13.83 34.39 7.08
CA THR A 2 -14.72 34.05 5.94
C THR A 2 -13.98 33.13 4.96
N MET A 3 -13.90 31.84 5.25
CA MET A 3 -13.42 30.80 4.31
C MET A 3 -14.13 29.47 4.62
N THR A 4 -15.23 29.18 3.93
CA THR A 4 -15.73 27.79 3.73
C THR A 4 -16.89 27.67 2.73
N ILE A 5 -17.49 28.78 2.30
CA ILE A 5 -18.58 28.82 1.29
C ILE A 5 -18.10 28.35 -0.11
N LEU A 6 -16.78 28.28 -0.35
CA LEU A 6 -16.21 27.98 -1.68
C LEU A 6 -16.09 26.47 -2.03
N LYS A 7 -16.30 25.54 -1.09
CA LYS A 7 -16.16 24.09 -1.37
C LYS A 7 -17.48 23.36 -1.67
N TYR A 8 -18.63 23.92 -1.28
CA TYR A 8 -19.92 23.23 -1.35
C TYR A 8 -20.69 23.44 -2.67
N THR A 9 -20.27 24.37 -3.52
CA THR A 9 -20.98 24.73 -4.76
C THR A 9 -20.51 23.96 -6.00
N VAL A 10 -19.31 23.35 -5.97
CA VAL A 10 -18.76 22.61 -7.12
C VAL A 10 -19.32 21.19 -7.24
N ILE A 11 -19.86 20.63 -6.15
CA ILE A 11 -20.27 19.22 -6.08
C ILE A 11 -21.71 18.99 -6.62
N ARG A 12 -22.47 20.06 -6.91
CA ARG A 12 -23.92 19.96 -7.23
C ARG A 12 -24.34 20.25 -8.68
N SER A 13 -23.43 20.31 -9.66
CA SER A 13 -23.81 20.67 -11.05
C SER A 13 -23.20 19.81 -12.16
N VAL A 14 -23.13 18.48 -11.96
CA VAL A 14 -22.96 17.54 -13.09
C VAL A 14 -24.00 16.44 -12.99
N ILE A 15 -25.28 16.83 -13.08
CA ILE A 15 -26.35 15.96 -13.57
C ILE A 15 -26.82 16.61 -14.87
N LEU A 16 -26.28 16.14 -15.99
CA LEU A 16 -26.87 16.37 -17.30
C LEU A 16 -26.97 15.03 -18.04
N LEU A 17 -28.23 14.68 -18.28
CA LEU A 17 -28.78 13.54 -19.00
C LEU A 17 -27.97 13.12 -20.24
N SER A 18 -27.61 11.85 -20.32
CA SER A 18 -27.26 11.17 -21.57
C SER A 18 -27.85 9.77 -21.53
N THR A 19 -29.03 9.64 -22.14
CA THR A 19 -29.67 8.35 -22.45
C THR A 19 -28.92 7.69 -23.60
N ILE A 20 -28.17 6.62 -23.31
CA ILE A 20 -27.70 5.69 -24.33
C ILE A 20 -28.26 4.31 -23.96
N LEU A 21 -29.33 3.92 -24.65
CA LEU A 21 -29.73 2.51 -24.76
C LEU A 21 -28.69 1.81 -25.65
N GLY A 22 -27.97 0.86 -25.07
CA GLY A 22 -27.04 -0.02 -25.76
C GLY A 22 -26.61 -1.16 -24.85
N TYR A 23 -27.53 -2.10 -24.59
CA TYR A 23 -27.22 -3.33 -23.85
C TYR A 23 -26.40 -4.26 -24.74
N GLY A 24 -25.08 -4.11 -24.70
CA GLY A 24 -24.13 -5.16 -25.07
C GLY A 24 -23.57 -5.77 -23.79
N THR A 25 -24.06 -6.95 -23.40
CA THR A 25 -23.48 -7.70 -22.29
C THR A 25 -22.17 -8.33 -22.75
N VAL A 26 -21.07 -7.59 -22.67
CA VAL A 26 -19.76 -8.23 -22.56
C VAL A 26 -19.60 -8.63 -21.08
N ALA A 27 -19.59 -9.93 -20.83
CA ALA A 27 -19.13 -10.47 -19.55
C ALA A 27 -17.64 -10.15 -19.45
N GLY A 28 -17.32 -8.92 -19.04
CA GLY A 28 -16.00 -8.58 -18.57
C GLY A 28 -15.77 -9.40 -17.30
N VAL A 29 -15.05 -10.51 -17.43
CA VAL A 29 -14.41 -11.15 -16.30
C VAL A 29 -13.40 -10.13 -15.78
N HIS A 30 -13.83 -9.28 -14.88
CA HIS A 30 -12.94 -8.44 -14.11
C HIS A 30 -12.19 -9.43 -13.22
N ALA A 31 -11.02 -9.88 -13.68
CA ALA A 31 -10.05 -10.52 -12.83
C ALA A 31 -9.69 -9.47 -11.78
N GLN A 32 -10.41 -9.48 -10.66
CA GLN A 32 -9.95 -8.79 -9.47
C GLN A 32 -8.58 -9.41 -9.18
N PRO A 33 -7.50 -8.62 -9.07
CA PRO A 33 -6.27 -9.16 -8.50
C PRO A 33 -6.70 -9.76 -7.16
N SER A 34 -6.48 -11.06 -7.02
CA SER A 34 -6.78 -11.76 -5.78
C SER A 34 -5.94 -11.10 -4.71
N SER A 35 -6.53 -10.20 -3.93
CA SER A 35 -5.97 -9.79 -2.66
C SER A 35 -6.03 -11.05 -1.81
N GLU A 36 -4.96 -11.86 -1.86
CA GLU A 36 -4.76 -12.89 -0.85
C GLU A 36 -4.84 -12.17 0.48
N GLN A 37 -5.91 -12.46 1.22
CA GLN A 37 -6.20 -11.79 2.47
C GLN A 37 -5.03 -12.07 3.41
N ALA A 38 -4.35 -11.01 3.85
CA ALA A 38 -3.19 -11.12 4.71
C ALA A 38 -3.47 -12.03 5.91
N LYS A 39 -2.57 -13.00 6.16
CA LYS A 39 -2.75 -14.01 7.20
C LYS A 39 -2.90 -13.38 8.59
N ASN A 40 -2.11 -12.34 8.88
CA ASN A 40 -2.20 -11.54 10.09
C ASN A 40 -2.40 -10.06 9.69
N PRO A 41 -3.65 -9.59 9.55
CA PRO A 41 -3.90 -8.20 9.19
C PRO A 41 -3.45 -7.28 10.33
N TYR A 42 -2.74 -6.20 10.00
CA TYR A 42 -2.31 -5.18 10.97
C TYR A 42 -3.36 -4.06 11.08
N PRO A 43 -3.32 -3.25 12.16
CA PRO A 43 -4.12 -2.04 12.24
C PRO A 43 -3.92 -1.16 11.00
N GLN A 44 -4.98 -0.52 10.54
CA GLN A 44 -4.96 0.28 9.31
C GLN A 44 -3.93 1.41 9.42
N GLU A 45 -3.89 2.09 10.56
CA GLU A 45 -2.98 3.20 10.81
C GLU A 45 -1.51 2.77 10.74
N VAL A 46 -1.20 1.54 11.18
CA VAL A 46 0.16 0.96 11.11
C VAL A 46 0.51 0.62 9.67
N THR A 47 -0.42 0.02 8.95
CA THR A 47 -0.26 -0.32 7.53
C THR A 47 0.03 0.93 6.70
N GLU A 48 -0.76 1.99 6.89
CA GLU A 48 -0.59 3.26 6.21
C GLU A 48 0.75 3.93 6.58
N ALA A 49 1.09 3.97 7.86
CA ALA A 49 2.37 4.53 8.32
C ALA A 49 3.58 3.77 7.73
N TYR A 50 3.52 2.44 7.71
CA TYR A 50 4.56 1.61 7.11
C TYR A 50 4.72 1.92 5.62
N LEU A 51 3.62 1.89 4.86
CA LEU A 51 3.65 2.15 3.42
C LEU A 51 4.19 3.55 3.13
N GLN A 52 3.75 4.57 3.86
CA GLN A 52 4.26 5.93 3.69
C GLN A 52 5.78 6.01 3.93
N ALA A 53 6.27 5.44 5.03
CA ALA A 53 7.69 5.47 5.36
C ALA A 53 8.53 4.68 4.33
N CYS A 54 8.05 3.50 3.93
CA CYS A 54 8.72 2.66 2.95
C CYS A 54 8.77 3.33 1.57
N LEU A 55 7.66 3.91 1.11
CA LEU A 55 7.58 4.58 -0.19
C LEU A 55 8.56 5.76 -0.24
N GLN A 56 8.52 6.62 0.78
CA GLN A 56 9.43 7.75 0.89
C GLN A 56 10.89 7.29 0.89
N GLY A 57 11.23 6.33 1.75
CA GLY A 57 12.61 5.82 1.86
C GLY A 57 13.09 5.10 0.60
N SER A 58 12.21 4.45 -0.16
CA SER A 58 12.53 3.78 -1.41
C SER A 58 12.81 4.77 -2.55
N VAL A 59 11.99 5.82 -2.64
CA VAL A 59 12.19 6.91 -3.59
C VAL A 59 13.48 7.67 -3.29
N ASP A 60 13.76 7.93 -2.00
CA ASP A 60 15.00 8.59 -1.57
C ASP A 60 16.25 7.76 -1.91
N GLN A 61 16.10 6.43 -2.04
CA GLN A 61 17.14 5.50 -2.50
C GLN A 61 17.21 5.36 -4.04
N GLY A 62 16.40 6.10 -4.78
CA GLY A 62 16.45 6.17 -6.24
C GLY A 62 15.53 5.20 -6.98
N LEU A 63 14.62 4.53 -6.28
CA LEU A 63 13.59 3.71 -6.94
C LEU A 63 12.50 4.60 -7.55
N THR A 64 11.90 4.13 -8.65
CA THR A 64 10.70 4.77 -9.22
C THR A 64 9.50 4.59 -8.28
N GLU A 65 8.45 5.40 -8.43
CA GLU A 65 7.22 5.25 -7.64
C GLU A 65 6.61 3.85 -7.78
N GLN A 66 6.59 3.29 -9.01
CA GLN A 66 6.05 1.95 -9.26
C GLN A 66 6.89 0.86 -8.59
N GLN A 67 8.23 0.95 -8.66
CA GLN A 67 9.12 0.00 -8.00
C GLN A 67 9.02 0.11 -6.48
N SER A 68 8.91 1.33 -5.97
CA SER A 68 8.72 1.60 -4.54
C SER A 68 7.41 0.99 -4.06
N GLN A 69 6.30 1.20 -4.78
CA GLN A 69 5.01 0.59 -4.46
C GLN A 69 5.10 -0.94 -4.44
N SER A 70 5.67 -1.53 -5.49
CA SER A 70 5.81 -3.00 -5.61
C SER A 70 6.64 -3.59 -4.46
N LEU A 71 7.75 -2.93 -4.09
CA LEU A 71 8.61 -3.34 -3.00
C LEU A 71 7.90 -3.20 -1.64
N CYS A 72 7.26 -2.06 -1.39
CA CYS A 72 6.61 -1.77 -0.12
C CYS A 72 5.40 -2.66 0.14
N ASP A 73 4.59 -2.93 -0.88
CA ASP A 73 3.47 -3.87 -0.75
C ASP A 73 3.97 -5.30 -0.48
N CYS A 74 4.98 -5.75 -1.23
CA CYS A 74 5.57 -7.07 -1.02
C CYS A 74 6.12 -7.22 0.40
N THR A 75 6.90 -6.24 0.88
CA THR A 75 7.51 -6.33 2.21
C THR A 75 6.46 -6.32 3.31
N LEU A 76 5.43 -5.48 3.21
CA LEU A 76 4.30 -5.49 4.14
C LEU A 76 3.59 -6.85 4.16
N GLU A 77 3.32 -7.42 2.98
CA GLU A 77 2.68 -8.72 2.86
C GLU A 77 3.52 -9.84 3.51
N GLN A 78 4.85 -9.80 3.32
CA GLN A 78 5.74 -10.76 3.97
C GLN A 78 5.72 -10.60 5.49
N PHE A 79 5.70 -9.37 6.02
CA PHE A 79 5.53 -9.15 7.45
C PHE A 79 4.21 -9.73 7.95
N GLN A 80 3.08 -9.36 7.33
CA GLN A 80 1.75 -9.83 7.73
C GLN A 80 1.56 -11.34 7.54
N THR A 81 2.33 -11.98 6.67
CA THR A 81 2.33 -13.44 6.49
C THR A 81 3.09 -14.16 7.60
N ARG A 82 4.22 -13.59 8.04
CA ARG A 82 5.17 -14.25 8.96
C ARG A 82 4.90 -13.93 10.41
N TYR A 83 4.41 -12.72 10.70
CA TYR A 83 4.28 -12.19 12.04
C TYR A 83 2.87 -11.68 12.30
N THR A 84 2.41 -11.86 13.52
CA THR A 84 1.34 -11.04 14.08
C THR A 84 1.83 -9.62 14.31
N PHE A 85 0.92 -8.68 14.53
CA PHE A 85 1.30 -7.29 14.83
C PHE A 85 2.20 -7.18 16.07
N ASP A 86 1.89 -7.92 17.15
CA ASP A 86 2.70 -7.90 18.38
C ASP A 86 4.11 -8.47 18.16
N GLU A 87 4.26 -9.47 17.29
CA GLU A 87 5.57 -10.00 16.90
C GLU A 87 6.32 -9.04 16.00
N PHE A 88 5.63 -8.38 15.07
CA PHE A 88 6.21 -7.32 14.24
C PHE A 88 6.80 -6.20 15.08
N VAL A 89 6.09 -5.71 16.11
CA VAL A 89 6.60 -4.69 17.03
C VAL A 89 7.85 -5.16 17.77
N GLN A 90 7.93 -6.43 18.13
CA GLN A 90 9.12 -6.99 18.79
C GLN A 90 10.30 -7.17 17.83
N VAL A 91 10.05 -7.48 16.56
CA VAL A 91 11.10 -7.62 15.53
C VAL A 91 11.61 -6.26 15.12
N TYR A 92 10.72 -5.32 14.80
CA TYR A 92 11.08 -3.95 14.41
C TYR A 92 11.62 -3.14 15.59
N GLY A 93 11.11 -3.30 16.81
CA GLY A 93 11.62 -2.57 17.97
C GLY A 93 13.11 -2.80 18.26
N LYS A 94 13.68 -3.91 17.77
CA LYS A 94 15.12 -4.20 17.87
C LYS A 94 15.99 -3.38 16.92
N THR A 95 15.42 -2.76 15.87
CA THR A 95 16.20 -1.87 14.98
C THR A 95 16.63 -0.59 15.69
N ASP A 96 15.94 -0.17 16.75
CA ASP A 96 16.33 1.01 17.52
C ASP A 96 17.49 0.72 18.50
N GLU A 97 17.79 -0.57 18.74
CA GLU A 97 18.83 -1.04 19.67
C GLU A 97 20.15 -1.40 18.97
N SER A 98 20.22 -1.35 17.63
CA SER A 98 21.41 -1.71 16.85
C SER A 98 21.52 -0.87 15.57
N GLU A 99 22.75 -0.51 15.17
CA GLU A 99 22.99 0.23 13.91
C GLU A 99 22.59 -0.56 12.65
N GLU A 100 22.48 -1.89 12.77
CA GLU A 100 22.12 -2.77 11.67
C GLU A 100 20.74 -3.42 11.93
N PRO A 101 19.84 -3.46 10.92
CA PRO A 101 18.56 -4.13 11.07
C PRO A 101 18.72 -5.61 11.41
N PRO A 102 17.81 -6.22 12.19
CA PRO A 102 17.77 -7.66 12.38
C PRO A 102 17.81 -8.40 11.03
N SER A 103 18.51 -9.54 10.99
CA SER A 103 18.66 -10.39 9.79
C SER A 103 17.31 -10.72 9.14
N GLU A 104 16.27 -10.90 9.95
CA GLU A 104 14.91 -11.21 9.53
C GLU A 104 14.30 -10.10 8.66
N ILE A 105 14.63 -8.84 8.94
CA ILE A 105 14.19 -7.69 8.13
C ILE A 105 14.94 -7.68 6.80
N PHE A 106 16.24 -7.97 6.81
CA PHE A 106 17.03 -8.10 5.58
C PHE A 106 16.55 -9.24 4.68
N GLU A 107 16.18 -10.39 5.26
CA GLU A 107 15.63 -11.51 4.50
C GLU A 107 14.30 -11.16 3.81
N ILE A 108 13.45 -10.37 4.45
CA ILE A 108 12.19 -9.88 3.87
C ILE A 108 12.47 -8.94 2.70
N SER A 109 13.36 -7.96 2.87
CA SER A 109 13.70 -7.03 1.79
C SER A 109 14.38 -7.74 0.62
N ALA A 110 15.28 -8.69 0.88
CA ALA A 110 15.91 -9.52 -0.15
C ALA A 110 14.91 -10.39 -0.92
N ALA A 111 13.94 -11.00 -0.23
CA ALA A 111 12.88 -11.77 -0.87
C ALA A 111 12.02 -10.90 -1.82
N CYS A 112 11.80 -9.64 -1.46
CA CYS A 112 11.03 -8.69 -2.27
C CYS A 112 11.84 -7.95 -3.32
N ALA A 113 13.18 -8.01 -3.31
CA ALA A 113 14.01 -7.34 -4.30
C ALA A 113 13.72 -7.80 -5.74
N GLY A 114 13.24 -9.03 -5.93
CA GLY A 114 12.79 -9.55 -7.23
C GLY A 114 11.60 -8.78 -7.84
N THR A 115 10.85 -8.02 -7.03
CA THR A 115 9.76 -7.16 -7.53
C THR A 115 10.26 -5.94 -8.30
N LEU A 116 11.53 -5.56 -8.13
CA LEU A 116 12.12 -4.35 -8.73
C LEU A 116 12.40 -4.49 -10.23
N THR A 117 12.41 -5.72 -10.75
CA THR A 117 12.65 -6.03 -12.17
C THR A 117 11.38 -6.19 -12.99
N GLN A 118 10.21 -5.99 -12.38
CA GLN A 118 8.89 -6.15 -13.01
C GLN A 118 8.36 -4.84 -13.60
#